data_AF-A0A1H8J2X7-F1
#
_entry.id   AF-A0A1H8J2X7-F1
#
_cell.length_a   1.000
_cell.length_b   1.000
_cell.length_c   1.000
_cell.angle_alpha   90.00
_cell.angle_beta   90.00
_cell.angle_gamma   90.00
#
_symmetry.space_group_name_H-M   'P 1'
#
loop_
_entity.id
_entity.type
_entity.pdbx_description
1 polymer ?
#
loop_
_entity_poly.entity_id
_entity_poly.type
_entity_poly.pdbx_seq_one_letter_code
_entity_poly.pdbx_strand_id
1 'polypeptide(L)'
;MTTAKSPTGSPVVGREVRPSDTIQTHGQRMTVAMAIQMGFLSQDTGGNFLPTSTGQAGAAPKDASKGVLELVSGGAAEEALEGAFTASPEAEATFQELAGSVNPDTQLAALYSILRNDGNLDQKVLERMASQAGVEPEDMATTVAFAQEGMQHAIMKHLSPFGVYDQDTFTDFLHSSPQTHQKMVESVRDLVMHNSTKGFEGLAEEFTLAADMVDPEGVAGALEDAGIPFTQQRGGGVVLDLTAQGMGQMAFRQAVQLGIIKLSRNR
;
A
#
# COMPACT_ATOMS: atom_id res chain seq x y z
N MET A 1 0.00 -36.63 -9.91
CA MET A 1 -1.11 -36.35 -10.84
C MET A 1 -2.03 -35.34 -10.18
N THR A 2 -2.22 -34.19 -10.79
CA THR A 2 -3.13 -33.16 -10.28
C THR A 2 -4.48 -33.33 -10.97
N THR A 3 -5.54 -33.59 -10.23
CA THR A 3 -6.90 -33.76 -10.79
C THR A 3 -7.69 -32.47 -10.61
N ALA A 4 -8.28 -31.96 -11.68
CA ALA A 4 -9.19 -30.82 -11.61
C ALA A 4 -10.45 -31.16 -10.80
N LYS A 5 -10.88 -30.23 -9.95
CA LYS A 5 -12.09 -30.31 -9.13
C LYS A 5 -13.05 -29.19 -9.53
N SER A 6 -14.34 -29.45 -9.50
CA SER A 6 -15.38 -28.43 -9.67
C SER A 6 -15.20 -27.29 -8.64
N PRO A 7 -15.85 -26.13 -8.84
CA PRO A 7 -15.87 -25.08 -7.83
C PRO A 7 -16.32 -25.62 -6.45
N THR A 8 -17.26 -26.56 -6.46
CA THR A 8 -17.79 -27.26 -5.28
C THR A 8 -16.88 -28.35 -4.70
N GLY A 9 -15.74 -28.66 -5.34
CA GLY A 9 -14.73 -29.59 -4.82
C GLY A 9 -14.86 -31.06 -5.27
N SER A 10 -15.85 -31.39 -6.10
CA SER A 10 -16.01 -32.73 -6.68
C SER A 10 -15.01 -32.95 -7.82
N PRO A 11 -14.44 -34.15 -8.00
CA PRO A 11 -13.55 -34.41 -9.13
C PRO A 11 -14.29 -34.20 -10.46
N VAL A 12 -13.64 -33.53 -11.41
CA VAL A 12 -14.17 -33.33 -12.76
C VAL A 12 -13.92 -34.62 -13.55
N VAL A 13 -14.99 -35.39 -13.80
CA VAL A 13 -14.94 -36.63 -14.58
C VAL A 13 -15.95 -36.54 -15.72
N GLY A 14 -15.52 -36.82 -16.95
CA GLY A 14 -16.42 -36.90 -18.12
C GLY A 14 -16.94 -35.56 -18.66
N ARG A 15 -16.38 -34.43 -18.23
CA ARG A 15 -16.64 -33.10 -18.81
C ARG A 15 -15.33 -32.34 -19.01
N GLU A 16 -15.35 -31.40 -19.95
CA GLU A 16 -14.23 -30.48 -20.14
C GLU A 16 -14.00 -29.64 -18.87
N VAL A 17 -12.72 -29.41 -18.59
CA VAL A 17 -12.26 -28.54 -17.51
C VAL A 17 -12.59 -27.11 -17.90
N ARG A 18 -13.19 -26.36 -16.97
CA ARG A 18 -13.55 -24.95 -17.17
C ARG A 18 -12.55 -24.05 -16.45
N PRO A 19 -12.38 -22.79 -16.89
CA PRO A 19 -11.53 -21.81 -16.18
C PRO A 19 -11.92 -21.60 -14.70
N SER A 20 -13.19 -21.80 -14.36
CA SER A 20 -13.72 -21.71 -12.99
C SER A 20 -13.50 -22.96 -12.13
N ASP A 21 -13.06 -24.08 -12.73
CA ASP A 21 -12.69 -25.26 -11.95
C ASP A 21 -11.41 -24.99 -11.14
N THR A 22 -11.22 -25.74 -10.06
CA THR A 22 -10.08 -25.60 -9.14
C THR A 22 -9.08 -26.72 -9.30
N ILE A 23 -7.80 -26.40 -9.21
CA ILE A 23 -6.69 -27.36 -9.17
C ILE A 23 -5.91 -27.19 -7.88
N GLN A 24 -5.12 -28.20 -7.53
CA GLN A 24 -4.22 -28.14 -6.39
C GLN A 24 -2.78 -28.30 -6.86
N THR A 25 -2.02 -27.21 -6.83
CA THR A 25 -0.63 -27.15 -7.30
C THR A 25 0.22 -26.59 -6.17
N HIS A 26 1.36 -27.22 -5.87
CA HIS A 26 2.25 -26.83 -4.76
C HIS A 26 1.54 -26.71 -3.39
N GLY A 27 0.54 -27.56 -3.13
CA GLY A 27 -0.21 -27.57 -1.87
C GLY A 27 -1.30 -26.49 -1.75
N GLN A 28 -1.37 -25.54 -2.68
CA GLN A 28 -2.39 -24.48 -2.70
C GLN A 28 -3.52 -24.82 -3.68
N ARG A 29 -4.77 -24.48 -3.32
CA ARG A 29 -5.95 -24.62 -4.18
C ARG A 29 -6.20 -23.30 -4.90
N MET A 30 -6.21 -23.32 -6.23
CA MET A 30 -6.47 -22.14 -7.07
C MET A 30 -7.37 -22.51 -8.24
N THR A 31 -7.93 -21.52 -8.94
CA THR A 31 -8.72 -21.75 -10.15
C THR A 31 -7.81 -22.05 -11.35
N VAL A 32 -8.35 -22.75 -12.36
CA VAL A 32 -7.66 -23.03 -13.62
C VAL A 32 -7.30 -21.73 -14.34
N ALA A 33 -8.20 -20.72 -14.32
CA ALA A 33 -7.92 -19.39 -14.86
C ALA A 33 -6.67 -18.75 -14.22
N MET A 34 -6.58 -18.78 -12.89
CA MET A 34 -5.42 -18.24 -12.16
C MET A 34 -4.14 -19.02 -12.48
N ALA A 35 -4.24 -20.35 -12.59
CA ALA A 35 -3.11 -21.19 -12.93
C ALA A 35 -2.57 -20.94 -14.35
N ILE A 36 -3.44 -20.57 -15.30
CA ILE A 36 -3.02 -20.15 -16.65
C ILE A 36 -2.33 -18.80 -16.59
N GLN A 37 -2.89 -17.84 -15.86
CA GLN A 37 -2.31 -16.51 -15.68
C GLN A 37 -0.92 -16.56 -15.03
N MET A 38 -0.74 -17.45 -14.05
CA MET A 38 0.55 -17.69 -13.39
C MET A 38 1.52 -18.55 -14.25
N GLY A 39 1.10 -18.97 -15.44
CA GLY A 39 1.92 -19.77 -16.35
C GLY A 39 2.14 -21.22 -15.89
N PHE A 40 1.33 -21.74 -14.97
CA PHE A 40 1.35 -23.15 -14.53
C PHE A 40 0.60 -24.08 -15.49
N LEU A 41 -0.37 -23.55 -16.24
CA LEU A 41 -1.12 -24.26 -17.26
C LEU A 41 -1.07 -23.48 -18.56
N SER A 42 -0.99 -24.19 -19.68
CA SER A 42 -1.20 -23.64 -21.01
C SER A 42 -2.37 -24.36 -21.67
N GLN A 43 -3.19 -23.63 -22.43
CA GLN A 43 -4.28 -24.22 -23.20
C GLN A 43 -3.75 -24.58 -24.60
N ASP A 44 -3.91 -25.84 -24.99
CA ASP A 44 -3.60 -26.27 -26.35
C ASP A 44 -4.66 -25.78 -27.35
N THR A 45 -4.36 -25.85 -28.64
CA THR A 45 -5.29 -25.49 -29.72
C THR A 45 -6.54 -26.37 -29.79
N GLY A 46 -6.56 -27.50 -29.08
CA GLY A 46 -7.70 -28.40 -28.92
C GLY A 46 -8.55 -28.10 -27.69
N GLY A 47 -8.25 -27.04 -26.94
CA GLY A 47 -8.98 -26.64 -25.73
C GLY A 47 -8.58 -27.38 -24.46
N ASN A 48 -7.60 -28.30 -24.51
CA ASN A 48 -7.12 -29.01 -23.33
C ASN A 48 -6.09 -28.20 -22.56
N PHE A 49 -6.04 -28.39 -21.24
CA PHE A 49 -5.04 -27.74 -20.38
C PHE A 49 -3.87 -28.67 -20.12
N LEU A 50 -2.68 -28.23 -20.51
CA LEU A 50 -1.43 -28.95 -20.31
C LEU A 50 -0.57 -28.23 -19.26
N PRO A 51 0.05 -28.96 -18.31
CA PRO A 51 1.04 -28.36 -17.42
C PRO A 51 2.25 -27.91 -18.23
N THR A 52 2.69 -26.68 -18.02
CA THR A 52 3.93 -26.15 -18.59
C THR A 52 5.12 -26.85 -17.92
N SER A 53 5.98 -27.49 -18.72
CA SER A 53 7.05 -28.38 -18.24
C SER A 53 8.22 -27.65 -17.57
N THR A 54 8.24 -26.33 -17.61
CA THR A 54 9.19 -25.50 -16.89
C THR A 54 8.44 -24.82 -15.76
N GLY A 55 8.75 -25.15 -14.50
CA GLY A 55 8.30 -24.41 -13.31
C GLY A 55 8.87 -22.98 -13.23
N GLN A 56 9.17 -22.37 -14.36
CA GLN A 56 9.46 -20.96 -14.54
C GLN A 56 8.24 -20.35 -15.21
N ALA A 57 7.70 -19.29 -14.61
CA ALA A 57 6.66 -18.44 -15.20
C ALA A 57 7.15 -17.97 -16.58
N GLY A 58 6.71 -18.68 -17.62
CA GLY A 58 7.07 -18.43 -19.01
C GLY A 58 6.08 -17.47 -19.63
N ALA A 59 6.62 -16.44 -20.29
CA ALA A 59 5.96 -15.33 -20.96
C ALA A 59 4.57 -15.64 -21.54
N ALA A 60 3.61 -14.78 -21.18
CA ALA A 60 2.26 -14.78 -21.73
C ALA A 60 2.26 -14.65 -23.27
N PRO A 61 1.32 -15.32 -23.97
CA PRO A 61 1.18 -15.21 -25.42
C PRO A 61 0.78 -13.77 -25.81
N LYS A 62 1.47 -13.23 -26.82
CA LYS A 62 1.44 -11.81 -27.22
C LYS A 62 0.24 -11.36 -28.06
N ASP A 63 -0.76 -12.19 -28.29
CA ASP A 63 -1.89 -11.84 -29.16
C ASP A 63 -3.24 -12.25 -28.56
N ALA A 64 -3.80 -11.37 -27.72
CA ALA A 64 -5.23 -11.34 -27.43
C ALA A 64 -5.69 -9.90 -27.10
N SER A 65 -6.41 -9.32 -28.06
CA SER A 65 -7.50 -8.34 -27.93
C SER A 65 -7.33 -7.13 -26.99
N LYS A 66 -7.31 -5.96 -27.63
CA LYS A 66 -7.63 -4.63 -27.06
C LYS A 66 -8.79 -4.68 -26.06
N GLY A 67 -8.52 -4.26 -24.83
CA GLY A 67 -9.49 -4.21 -23.73
C GLY A 67 -8.94 -4.61 -22.37
N VAL A 68 -7.66 -5.01 -22.29
CA VAL A 68 -6.96 -5.28 -21.04
C VAL A 68 -6.44 -3.94 -20.51
N LEU A 69 -7.02 -3.46 -19.41
CA LEU A 69 -6.36 -2.52 -18.52
C LEU A 69 -4.98 -3.11 -18.20
N GLU A 70 -3.95 -2.39 -18.62
CA GLU A 70 -2.56 -2.75 -18.44
C GLU A 70 -2.31 -3.06 -16.96
N LEU A 71 -2.18 -4.36 -16.65
CA LEU A 71 -1.65 -4.83 -15.38
C LEU A 71 -0.18 -4.41 -15.34
N VAL A 72 0.06 -3.15 -14.95
CA VAL A 72 1.37 -2.66 -14.57
C VAL A 72 1.72 -3.35 -13.25
N SER A 73 2.24 -4.56 -13.40
CA SER A 73 2.98 -5.29 -12.38
C SER A 73 4.25 -4.48 -12.06
N GLY A 74 4.41 -4.11 -10.79
CA GLY A 74 5.70 -3.93 -10.12
C GLY A 74 6.60 -2.73 -10.44
N GLY A 75 6.68 -2.23 -11.68
CA GLY A 75 7.83 -1.41 -12.09
C GLY A 75 8.01 -0.07 -11.37
N ALA A 76 6.93 0.71 -11.19
CA ALA A 76 7.05 2.09 -10.74
C ALA A 76 7.30 2.25 -9.23
N ALA A 77 6.93 1.27 -8.41
CA ALA A 77 7.19 1.32 -6.97
C ALA A 77 8.62 0.85 -6.66
N GLU A 78 9.09 -0.24 -7.27
CA GLU A 78 10.44 -0.76 -7.05
C GLU A 78 11.54 0.20 -7.53
N GLU A 79 11.39 0.86 -8.69
CA GLU A 79 12.36 1.86 -9.18
C GLU A 79 12.34 3.19 -8.38
N ALA A 80 11.22 3.54 -7.75
CA ALA A 80 11.12 4.74 -6.91
C ALA A 80 11.76 4.55 -5.52
N LEU A 81 12.00 3.31 -5.11
CA LEU A 81 12.43 2.91 -3.76
C LEU A 81 13.92 2.58 -3.63
N GLU A 82 14.69 2.57 -4.72
CA GLU A 82 16.13 2.27 -4.68
C GLU A 82 17.02 3.45 -4.21
N GLY A 83 16.42 4.58 -3.85
CA GLY A 83 17.10 5.71 -3.21
C GLY A 83 16.97 5.69 -1.69
N ALA A 84 18.01 6.14 -0.98
CA ALA A 84 17.84 6.50 0.43
C ALA A 84 16.72 7.55 0.56
N PHE A 85 15.82 7.39 1.54
CA PHE A 85 14.78 8.37 1.79
C PHE A 85 15.42 9.73 2.04
N THR A 86 14.97 10.73 1.28
CA THR A 86 15.44 12.12 1.35
C THR A 86 14.24 13.04 1.45
N ALA A 87 14.33 14.02 2.35
CA ALA A 87 13.32 15.06 2.46
C ALA A 87 13.58 16.17 1.44
N SER A 88 12.82 17.28 1.48
CA SER A 88 13.19 18.43 0.68
C SER A 88 14.57 18.96 1.10
N PRO A 89 15.39 19.51 0.19
CA PRO A 89 16.71 20.04 0.53
C PRO A 89 16.67 21.05 1.67
N GLU A 90 15.60 21.85 1.74
CA GLU A 90 15.39 22.83 2.81
C GLU A 90 15.12 22.14 4.16
N ALA A 91 14.27 21.11 4.19
CA ALA A 91 13.97 20.36 5.40
C ALA A 91 15.21 19.59 5.89
N GLU A 92 15.97 18.98 4.98
CA GLU A 92 17.23 18.29 5.32
C GLU A 92 18.27 19.26 5.89
N ALA A 93 18.41 20.45 5.30
CA ALA A 93 19.30 21.47 5.83
C ALA A 93 18.89 21.90 7.25
N THR A 94 17.59 22.10 7.49
CA THR A 94 17.07 22.41 8.82
C THR A 94 17.29 21.27 9.82
N PHE A 95 17.07 20.01 9.41
CA PHE A 95 17.37 18.85 10.26
C PHE A 95 18.86 18.75 10.59
N GLN A 96 19.73 19.02 9.61
CA GLN A 96 21.17 18.99 9.81
C GLN A 96 21.64 20.09 10.76
N GLU A 97 21.02 21.28 10.67
CA GLU A 97 21.25 22.39 11.60
C GLU A 97 20.79 22.06 13.02
N LEU A 98 19.58 21.50 13.18
CA LEU A 98 19.07 21.01 14.47
C LEU A 98 19.95 19.90 15.04
N ALA A 99 20.40 18.97 14.19
CA ALA A 99 21.25 17.86 14.59
C ALA A 99 22.64 18.32 15.07
N GLY A 100 23.16 19.41 14.50
CA GLY A 100 24.45 20.00 14.88
C GLY A 100 24.39 20.93 16.09
N SER A 101 23.22 21.48 16.41
CA SER A 101 23.02 22.49 17.47
C SER A 101 22.50 21.91 18.78
N VAL A 102 21.78 20.79 18.72
CA VAL A 102 21.14 20.15 19.88
C VAL A 102 21.83 18.82 20.15
N ASN A 103 21.97 18.42 21.42
CA ASN A 103 22.55 17.12 21.74
C ASN A 103 21.61 15.95 21.36
N PRO A 104 22.14 14.75 21.07
CA PRO A 104 21.33 13.61 20.62
C PRO A 104 20.21 13.21 21.60
N ASP A 105 20.45 13.31 22.92
CA ASP A 105 19.45 12.98 23.94
C ASP A 105 18.24 13.92 23.90
N THR A 106 18.46 15.21 23.64
CA THR A 106 17.37 16.19 23.54
C THR A 106 16.62 16.05 22.22
N GLN A 107 17.32 15.71 21.12
CA GLN A 107 16.67 15.37 19.85
C GLN A 107 15.71 14.19 20.02
N LEU A 108 16.14 13.14 20.75
CA LEU A 108 15.27 12.00 21.05
C LEU A 108 14.09 12.36 21.93
N ALA A 109 14.32 13.15 22.98
CA ALA A 109 13.24 13.65 23.83
C ALA A 109 12.21 14.45 23.03
N ALA A 110 12.67 15.26 22.06
CA ALA A 110 11.80 16.03 21.18
C ALA A 110 10.97 15.12 20.28
N LEU A 111 11.60 14.13 19.65
CA LEU A 111 10.91 13.14 18.83
C LEU A 111 9.81 12.42 19.64
N TYR A 112 10.13 11.90 20.82
CA TYR A 112 9.14 11.21 21.65
C TYR A 112 8.03 12.13 22.15
N SER A 113 8.34 13.41 22.38
CA SER A 113 7.34 14.38 22.77
C SER A 113 6.34 14.64 21.63
N ILE A 114 6.84 14.89 20.41
CA ILE A 114 6.02 15.12 19.22
C ILE A 114 5.13 13.90 18.97
N LEU A 115 5.69 12.70 19.07
CA LEU A 115 4.97 11.45 18.87
C LEU A 115 3.88 11.18 19.91
N ARG A 116 4.06 11.63 21.16
CA ARG A 116 3.09 11.40 22.24
C ARG A 116 1.99 12.44 22.34
N ASN A 117 2.26 13.66 21.87
CA ASN A 117 1.37 14.80 22.03
C ASN A 117 0.75 15.24 20.69
N ASP A 118 0.42 14.28 19.82
CA ASP A 118 -0.24 14.51 18.53
C ASP A 118 0.47 15.57 17.66
N GLY A 119 1.79 15.48 17.58
CA GLY A 119 2.61 16.40 16.80
C GLY A 119 3.10 17.63 17.58
N ASN A 120 2.71 17.83 18.84
CA ASN A 120 3.12 18.98 19.64
C ASN A 120 4.39 18.71 20.46
N LEU A 121 5.34 19.65 20.42
CA LEU A 121 6.54 19.58 21.24
C LEU A 121 6.25 20.09 22.67
N ASP A 122 6.67 19.34 23.69
CA ASP A 122 6.58 19.74 25.10
C ASP A 122 7.44 20.98 25.32
N GLN A 123 6.84 22.00 25.96
CA GLN A 123 7.49 23.29 26.19
C GLN A 123 8.85 23.15 26.89
N LYS A 124 9.01 22.21 27.83
CA LYS A 124 10.29 22.00 28.53
C LYS A 124 11.37 21.43 27.62
N VAL A 125 10.98 20.63 26.63
CA VAL A 125 11.91 20.09 25.64
C VAL A 125 12.29 21.19 24.65
N LEU A 126 11.31 21.97 24.19
CA LEU A 126 11.53 23.13 23.33
C LEU A 126 12.50 24.15 23.95
N GLU A 127 12.27 24.56 25.21
CA GLU A 127 13.14 25.50 25.93
C GLU A 127 14.57 24.95 26.06
N ARG A 128 14.72 23.64 26.26
CA ARG A 128 16.03 22.98 26.32
C ARG A 128 16.73 22.98 24.96
N MET A 129 16.00 22.70 23.87
CA MET A 129 16.55 22.77 22.51
C MET A 129 17.01 24.19 22.19
N ALA A 130 16.16 25.18 22.44
CA ALA A 130 16.45 26.60 22.23
C ALA A 130 17.70 27.05 23.01
N SER A 131 17.79 26.67 24.30
CA SER A 131 18.96 26.97 25.13
C SER A 131 20.25 26.30 24.63
N GLN A 132 20.19 25.12 24.01
CA GLN A 132 21.38 24.45 23.47
C GLN A 132 21.83 25.08 22.14
N ALA A 133 20.87 25.44 21.30
CA ALA A 133 21.11 26.09 20.01
C ALA A 133 21.46 27.59 20.15
N GLY A 134 21.25 28.19 21.33
CA GLY A 134 21.52 29.61 21.56
C GLY A 134 20.52 30.54 20.88
N VAL A 135 19.27 30.09 20.70
CA VAL A 135 18.18 30.83 20.06
C VAL A 135 16.99 30.99 21.01
N GLU A 136 16.04 31.85 20.68
CA GLU A 136 14.80 31.99 21.45
C GLU A 136 13.87 30.78 21.24
N PRO A 137 13.05 30.41 22.25
CA PRO A 137 12.12 29.27 22.13
C PRO A 137 11.12 29.39 20.97
N GLU A 138 10.68 30.61 20.64
CA GLU A 138 9.74 30.86 19.53
C GLU A 138 10.40 30.58 18.16
N ASP A 139 11.66 30.98 18.00
CA ASP A 139 12.43 30.70 16.79
C ASP A 139 12.67 29.19 16.65
N MET A 140 13.06 28.52 17.74
CA MET A 140 13.23 27.06 17.76
C MET A 140 11.94 26.33 17.40
N ALA A 141 10.78 26.78 17.90
CA ALA A 141 9.49 26.17 17.59
C ALA A 141 9.18 26.26 16.09
N THR A 142 9.46 27.41 15.49
CA THR A 142 9.29 27.64 14.05
C THR A 142 10.18 26.71 13.23
N THR A 143 11.46 26.58 13.63
CA THR A 143 12.43 25.69 12.97
C THR A 143 12.00 24.22 13.06
N VAL A 144 11.54 23.77 14.22
CA VAL A 144 11.05 22.39 14.40
C VAL A 144 9.78 22.14 13.59
N ALA A 145 8.83 23.07 13.59
CA ALA A 145 7.59 22.94 12.81
C ALA A 145 7.89 22.83 11.30
N PHE A 146 8.81 23.65 10.79
CA PHE A 146 9.25 23.60 9.39
C PHE A 146 9.89 22.24 9.04
N ALA A 147 10.78 21.73 9.89
CA ALA A 147 11.41 20.44 9.70
C ALA A 147 10.37 19.29 9.71
N GLN A 148 9.40 19.35 10.64
CA GLN A 148 8.33 18.38 10.76
C GLN A 148 7.43 18.37 9.51
N GLU A 149 6.99 19.54 9.03
CA GLU A 149 6.17 19.67 7.83
C GLU A 149 6.91 19.12 6.60
N GLY A 150 8.19 19.47 6.44
CA GLY A 150 9.02 18.95 5.35
C GLY A 150 9.16 17.43 5.36
N MET A 151 9.35 16.84 6.55
CA MET A 151 9.40 15.38 6.71
C MET A 151 8.05 14.72 6.41
N GLN A 152 6.96 15.28 6.92
CA GLN A 152 5.62 14.77 6.64
C GLN A 152 5.32 14.80 5.13
N HIS A 153 5.63 15.91 4.46
CA HIS A 153 5.46 16.02 3.02
C HIS A 153 6.28 14.98 2.25
N ALA A 154 7.55 14.77 2.65
CA ALA A 154 8.41 13.76 2.04
C ALA A 154 7.88 12.34 2.25
N ILE A 155 7.40 12.00 3.45
CA ILE A 155 6.74 10.72 3.74
C ILE A 155 5.50 10.56 2.86
N MET A 156 4.62 11.55 2.79
CA MET A 156 3.40 11.46 1.97
C MET A 156 3.72 11.28 0.48
N LYS A 157 4.73 11.98 -0.03
CA LYS A 157 5.20 11.81 -1.41
C LYS A 157 5.73 10.39 -1.64
N HIS A 158 6.48 9.85 -0.68
CA HIS A 158 6.98 8.47 -0.71
C HIS A 158 5.87 7.42 -0.65
N LEU A 159 4.80 7.68 0.09
CA LEU A 159 3.67 6.76 0.25
C LEU A 159 2.63 6.88 -0.87
N SER A 160 2.70 7.91 -1.71
CA SER A 160 1.76 8.08 -2.82
C SER A 160 1.69 6.88 -3.79
N PRO A 161 2.80 6.25 -4.20
CA PRO A 161 2.78 5.02 -5.01
C PRO A 161 2.15 3.81 -4.29
N PHE A 162 2.10 3.83 -2.96
CA PHE A 162 1.45 2.80 -2.15
C PHE A 162 -0.05 3.05 -1.98
N GLY A 163 -0.61 4.02 -2.70
CA GLY A 163 -2.04 4.31 -2.71
C GLY A 163 -2.52 5.20 -1.58
N VAL A 164 -1.62 5.90 -0.89
CA VAL A 164 -1.99 7.01 -0.01
C VAL A 164 -2.25 8.25 -0.86
N TYR A 165 -3.52 8.64 -0.99
CA TYR A 165 -3.96 9.72 -1.89
C TYR A 165 -4.42 10.99 -1.17
N ASP A 166 -4.64 10.91 0.13
CA ASP A 166 -5.13 12.01 0.97
C ASP A 166 -4.46 11.99 2.34
N GLN A 167 -3.88 13.12 2.74
CA GLN A 167 -3.09 13.24 3.96
C GLN A 167 -3.95 13.23 5.20
N ASP A 168 -5.09 13.92 5.17
CA ASP A 168 -5.97 14.06 6.32
C ASP A 168 -6.62 12.71 6.62
N THR A 169 -7.14 12.04 5.59
CA THR A 169 -7.73 10.70 5.69
C THR A 169 -6.71 9.66 6.17
N PHE A 170 -5.46 9.73 5.68
CA PHE A 170 -4.41 8.85 6.18
C PHE A 170 -4.07 9.14 7.64
N THR A 171 -4.01 10.41 8.03
CA THR A 171 -3.79 10.82 9.42
C THR A 171 -4.92 10.31 10.32
N ASP A 172 -6.17 10.47 9.92
CA ASP A 172 -7.33 9.94 10.65
C ASP A 172 -7.25 8.41 10.79
N PHE A 173 -6.80 7.71 9.76
CA PHE A 173 -6.53 6.27 9.84
C PHE A 173 -5.44 5.93 10.87
N LEU A 174 -4.35 6.69 10.91
CA LEU A 174 -3.29 6.48 11.90
C LEU A 174 -3.79 6.65 13.34
N HIS A 175 -4.77 7.54 13.56
CA HIS A 175 -5.39 7.78 14.86
C HIS A 175 -6.65 6.93 15.12
N SER A 176 -7.11 6.14 14.15
CA SER A 176 -8.32 5.32 14.27
C SER A 176 -8.23 4.24 15.34
N SER A 177 -7.02 3.77 15.66
CA SER A 177 -6.80 2.77 16.71
C SER A 177 -5.48 2.97 17.45
N PRO A 178 -5.40 2.59 18.75
CA PRO A 178 -4.14 2.63 19.49
C PRO A 178 -3.02 1.79 18.86
N GLN A 179 -3.38 0.69 18.17
CA GLN A 179 -2.42 -0.19 17.52
C GLN A 179 -1.82 0.47 16.27
N THR A 180 -2.65 1.11 15.44
CA THR A 180 -2.19 1.84 14.25
C THR A 180 -1.30 3.01 14.65
N HIS A 181 -1.69 3.75 15.69
CA HIS A 181 -0.89 4.84 16.22
C HIS A 181 0.46 4.34 16.76
N GLN A 182 0.50 3.21 17.47
CA GLN A 182 1.76 2.63 17.93
C GLN A 182 2.68 2.25 16.76
N LYS A 183 2.15 1.64 15.69
CA LYS A 183 2.93 1.34 14.48
C LYS A 183 3.48 2.60 13.82
N MET A 184 2.72 3.70 13.83
CA MET A 184 3.20 5.01 13.34
C MET A 184 4.40 5.50 14.15
N VAL A 185 4.30 5.46 15.49
CA VAL A 185 5.39 5.85 16.40
C VAL A 185 6.65 5.01 16.15
N GLU A 186 6.49 3.69 15.96
CA GLU A 186 7.58 2.77 15.62
C GLU A 186 8.19 3.10 14.25
N SER A 187 7.37 3.41 13.25
CA SER A 187 7.81 3.78 11.90
C SER A 187 8.59 5.08 11.87
N VAL A 188 8.13 6.11 12.60
CA VAL A 188 8.88 7.37 12.75
C VAL A 188 10.23 7.11 13.41
N ARG A 189 10.27 6.27 14.45
CA ARG A 189 11.52 5.92 15.12
C ARG A 189 12.49 5.20 14.19
N ASP A 190 12.01 4.25 13.40
CA ASP A 190 12.84 3.52 12.43
C ASP A 190 13.33 4.42 11.29
N LEU A 191 12.52 5.38 10.86
CA LEU A 191 12.95 6.39 9.91
C LEU A 191 14.10 7.21 10.48
N VAL A 192 13.97 7.75 11.69
CA VAL A 192 15.01 8.59 12.31
C VAL A 192 16.29 7.80 12.63
N MET A 193 16.16 6.56 13.11
CA MET A 193 17.31 5.76 13.56
C MET A 193 18.02 5.00 12.45
N HIS A 194 17.26 4.51 11.47
CA HIS A 194 17.75 3.56 10.48
C HIS A 194 17.52 4.03 9.05
N ASN A 195 16.97 5.24 8.85
CA ASN A 195 16.51 5.76 7.56
C ASN A 195 15.60 4.77 6.81
N SER A 196 14.74 4.08 7.57
CA SER A 196 13.88 3.02 7.04
C SER A 196 12.43 3.47 6.95
N THR A 197 11.87 3.45 5.74
CA THR A 197 10.46 3.77 5.44
C THR A 197 9.52 2.57 5.53
N LYS A 198 10.05 1.36 5.70
CA LYS A 198 9.28 0.10 5.65
C LYS A 198 8.07 0.06 6.59
N GLY A 199 8.18 0.69 7.77
CA GLY A 199 7.06 0.78 8.71
C GLY A 199 5.89 1.59 8.14
N PHE A 200 6.20 2.72 7.48
CA PHE A 200 5.20 3.53 6.80
C PHE A 200 4.60 2.83 5.58
N GLU A 201 5.40 2.07 4.83
CA GLU A 201 4.93 1.28 3.69
C GLU A 201 3.90 0.24 4.14
N GLY A 202 4.16 -0.47 5.24
CA GLY A 202 3.19 -1.41 5.82
C GLY A 202 1.90 -0.71 6.30
N LEU A 203 2.01 0.50 6.86
CA LEU A 203 0.84 1.31 7.23
C LEU A 203 0.04 1.77 6.00
N ALA A 204 0.70 2.12 4.90
CA ALA A 204 0.06 2.48 3.65
C ALA A 204 -0.67 1.29 2.99
N GLU A 205 -0.07 0.10 3.04
CA GLU A 205 -0.73 -1.14 2.60
C GLU A 205 -1.98 -1.44 3.44
N GLU A 206 -1.90 -1.29 4.77
CA GLU A 206 -3.06 -1.46 5.65
C GLU A 206 -4.15 -0.42 5.36
N PHE A 207 -3.77 0.83 5.13
CA PHE A 207 -4.67 1.91 4.74
C PHE A 207 -5.41 1.59 3.45
N THR A 208 -4.69 1.19 2.39
CA THR A 208 -5.30 0.86 1.09
C THR A 208 -6.24 -0.33 1.15
N LEU A 209 -5.91 -1.34 1.97
CA LEU A 209 -6.78 -2.49 2.20
C LEU A 209 -8.05 -2.14 3.00
N ALA A 210 -8.02 -1.05 3.76
CA ALA A 210 -9.14 -0.55 4.56
C ALA A 210 -9.80 0.69 3.95
N ALA A 211 -9.39 1.13 2.76
CA ALA A 211 -9.82 2.41 2.19
C ALA A 211 -11.34 2.48 2.00
N ASP A 212 -12.00 1.37 1.67
CA ASP A 212 -13.46 1.30 1.53
C ASP A 212 -14.24 1.42 2.85
N MET A 213 -13.54 1.29 3.98
CA MET A 213 -14.07 1.50 5.32
C MET A 213 -13.69 2.88 5.88
N VAL A 214 -12.49 3.35 5.58
CA VAL A 214 -11.95 4.63 6.06
C VAL A 214 -12.53 5.80 5.28
N ASP A 215 -12.57 5.69 3.94
CA ASP A 215 -13.09 6.72 3.03
C ASP A 215 -13.98 6.07 1.96
N PRO A 216 -15.21 5.66 2.33
CA PRO A 216 -16.13 5.01 1.40
C PRO A 216 -16.55 5.92 0.25
N GLU A 217 -16.57 7.25 0.45
CA GLU A 217 -16.97 8.22 -0.56
C GLU A 217 -15.86 8.43 -1.59
N GLY A 218 -14.60 8.59 -1.15
CA GLY A 218 -13.46 8.71 -2.06
C GLY A 218 -13.23 7.44 -2.87
N VAL A 219 -13.39 6.26 -2.26
CA VAL A 219 -13.32 4.98 -3.01
C VAL A 219 -14.46 4.88 -4.01
N ALA A 220 -15.69 5.22 -3.63
CA ALA A 220 -16.83 5.21 -4.55
C ALA A 220 -16.60 6.14 -5.75
N GLY A 221 -16.19 7.40 -5.51
CA GLY A 221 -15.89 8.35 -6.58
C GLY A 221 -14.78 7.86 -7.52
N ALA A 222 -13.70 7.30 -6.97
CA ALA A 222 -12.63 6.73 -7.78
C ALA A 222 -13.08 5.54 -8.64
N LEU A 223 -13.99 4.70 -8.14
CA LEU A 223 -14.56 3.58 -8.89
C LEU A 223 -15.53 4.07 -9.99
N GLU A 224 -16.32 5.11 -9.72
CA GLU A 224 -17.19 5.75 -10.71
C GLU A 224 -16.37 6.35 -11.85
N ASP A 225 -15.31 7.10 -11.53
CA ASP A 225 -14.39 7.69 -12.51
C ASP A 225 -13.68 6.62 -13.35
N ALA A 226 -13.37 5.47 -12.75
CA ALA A 226 -12.81 4.32 -13.45
C ALA A 226 -13.85 3.51 -14.25
N GLY A 227 -15.14 3.82 -14.13
CA GLY A 227 -16.24 3.09 -14.77
C GLY A 227 -16.42 1.66 -14.23
N ILE A 228 -15.97 1.40 -12.99
CA ILE A 228 -16.08 0.08 -12.36
C ILE A 228 -17.39 0.04 -11.57
N PRO A 229 -18.36 -0.82 -11.94
CA PRO A 229 -19.61 -0.92 -11.19
C PRO A 229 -19.37 -1.51 -9.81
N PHE A 230 -20.00 -0.93 -8.79
CA PHE A 230 -19.88 -1.36 -7.40
C PHE A 230 -21.20 -1.26 -6.65
N THR A 231 -21.26 -1.87 -5.47
CA THR A 231 -22.38 -1.80 -4.54
C THR A 231 -21.81 -1.59 -3.14
N GLN A 232 -22.26 -0.53 -2.46
CA GLN A 232 -21.94 -0.28 -1.05
C GLN A 232 -22.75 -1.20 -0.14
N GLN A 233 -22.09 -1.80 0.86
CA GLN A 233 -22.77 -2.64 1.85
C GLN A 233 -23.34 -1.80 3.00
N ARG A 234 -24.47 -2.24 3.56
CA ARG A 234 -25.03 -1.66 4.80
C ARG A 234 -24.12 -2.04 5.97
N GLY A 235 -23.23 -1.14 6.36
CA GLY A 235 -22.25 -1.36 7.43
C GLY A 235 -20.82 -0.93 7.09
N GLY A 236 -20.61 -0.35 5.90
CA GLY A 236 -19.28 -0.02 5.38
C GLY A 236 -18.77 -1.09 4.43
N GLY A 237 -17.85 -0.70 3.55
CA GLY A 237 -17.21 -1.58 2.59
C GLY A 237 -17.90 -1.65 1.23
N VAL A 238 -17.10 -1.99 0.22
CA VAL A 238 -17.50 -1.93 -1.19
C VAL A 238 -17.39 -3.31 -1.84
N VAL A 239 -18.41 -3.73 -2.59
CA VAL A 239 -18.37 -4.91 -3.46
C VAL A 239 -18.32 -4.46 -4.91
N LEU A 240 -17.35 -4.98 -5.65
CA LEU A 240 -17.11 -4.69 -7.05
C LEU A 240 -17.82 -5.72 -7.90
N ASP A 241 -18.45 -5.29 -8.99
CA ASP A 241 -19.02 -6.18 -10.01
C ASP A 241 -18.06 -6.27 -11.21
N LEU A 242 -17.14 -7.23 -11.15
CA LEU A 242 -16.19 -7.50 -12.22
C LEU A 242 -16.69 -8.59 -13.17
N THR A 243 -18.01 -8.77 -13.29
CA THR A 243 -18.61 -9.78 -14.17
C THR A 243 -18.26 -9.53 -15.64
N ALA A 244 -18.17 -8.26 -16.06
CA ALA A 244 -17.74 -7.90 -17.41
C ALA A 244 -16.30 -8.38 -17.74
N GLN A 245 -15.47 -8.59 -16.72
CA GLN A 245 -14.10 -9.09 -16.82
C GLN A 245 -14.01 -10.60 -16.54
N GLY A 246 -15.14 -11.29 -16.34
CA GLY A 246 -15.19 -12.73 -16.07
C GLY A 246 -14.82 -13.13 -14.64
N MET A 247 -14.63 -12.16 -13.73
CA MET A 247 -14.23 -12.43 -12.33
C MET A 247 -15.42 -12.50 -11.36
N GLY A 248 -16.60 -12.05 -11.79
CA GLY A 248 -17.81 -12.02 -10.95
C GLY A 248 -17.75 -10.90 -9.91
N GLN A 249 -18.52 -11.07 -8.82
CA GLN A 249 -18.54 -10.08 -7.73
C GLN A 249 -17.47 -10.41 -6.68
N MET A 250 -16.74 -9.38 -6.22
CA MET A 250 -15.72 -9.53 -5.18
C MET A 250 -15.67 -8.32 -4.25
N ALA A 251 -15.26 -8.54 -3.00
CA ALA A 251 -15.04 -7.44 -2.05
C ALA A 251 -13.85 -6.58 -2.49
N PHE A 252 -13.95 -5.26 -2.27
CA PHE A 252 -12.92 -4.29 -2.61
C PHE A 252 -11.55 -4.69 -2.06
N ARG A 253 -11.47 -4.99 -0.76
CA ARG A 253 -10.25 -5.45 -0.11
C ARG A 253 -9.62 -6.67 -0.80
N GLN A 254 -10.43 -7.61 -1.26
CA GLN A 254 -9.93 -8.79 -1.98
C GLN A 254 -9.39 -8.41 -3.36
N ALA A 255 -10.04 -7.47 -4.06
CA ALA A 255 -9.56 -6.98 -5.36
C ALA A 255 -8.23 -6.23 -5.23
N VAL A 256 -8.07 -5.39 -4.21
CA VAL A 256 -6.82 -4.68 -3.90
C VAL A 256 -5.72 -5.68 -3.54
N GLN A 257 -6.01 -6.66 -2.69
CA GLN A 257 -5.03 -7.68 -2.30
C GLN A 257 -4.56 -8.55 -3.48
N LEU A 258 -5.43 -8.80 -4.46
CA LEU A 258 -5.08 -9.50 -5.69
C LEU A 258 -4.40 -8.59 -6.73
N GLY A 259 -4.25 -7.30 -6.45
CA GLY A 259 -3.69 -6.31 -7.37
C GLY A 259 -4.57 -6.04 -8.60
N ILE A 260 -5.86 -6.41 -8.54
CA ILE A 260 -6.83 -6.17 -9.63
C ILE A 260 -7.17 -4.69 -9.69
N ILE A 261 -7.26 -4.04 -8.52
CA ILE A 261 -7.45 -2.60 -8.39
C ILE A 261 -6.27 -2.02 -7.64
N LYS A 262 -5.80 -0.85 -8.08
CA LYS A 262 -4.83 -0.02 -7.38
C LYS A 262 -5.46 1.34 -7.13
N LEU A 263 -5.32 1.83 -5.91
CA LEU A 263 -5.70 3.20 -5.56
C LEU A 263 -4.57 4.13 -6.00
N SER A 264 -4.88 5.02 -6.92
CA SER A 264 -4.01 6.15 -7.27
C SER A 264 -4.88 7.30 -7.70
N ARG A 265 -4.60 8.51 -7.20
CA ARG A 265 -5.27 9.72 -7.71
C ARG A 265 -4.73 9.99 -9.12
N ASN A 266 -5.61 9.94 -10.13
CA ASN A 266 -5.28 10.51 -11.43
C ASN A 266 -5.11 12.02 -11.24
N ARG A 267 -3.92 12.55 -11.55
CA ARG A 267 -3.66 13.99 -11.63
C ARG A 267 -3.98 14.50 -13.02
#